data_AF-A0A6B3F341-F1
#
_entry.id   AF-A0A6B3F341-F1
#
_cell.length_a   1.000
_cell.length_b   1.000
_cell.length_c   1.000
_cell.angle_alpha   90.00
_cell.angle_beta   90.00
_cell.angle_gamma   90.00
#
_symmetry.space_group_name_H-M   'P 1'
#
loop_
_entity.id
_entity.type
_entity.pdbx_description
1 polymer ?
#
loop_
_entity_poly.entity_id
_entity_poly.type
_entity_poly.pdbx_seq_one_letter_code
_entity_poly.pdbx_strand_id
1 'polypeptide(L)'
;AAAELRRAGTPAGVAAVLRQRRRVADQSGLGAGDRRANLAGALQVVAGGGRLLGTGRVVLVDDLLTTGASLAEAARAIDHAAEPERTGPGVCRAAVVAVSPSAFEINRNWN
;
A
#
# COMPACT_ATOMS: atom_id res chain seq x y z
N ALA A 1 -10.40 6.08 -1.91
CA ALA A 1 -10.35 4.73 -2.53
C ALA A 1 -11.46 3.79 -2.04
N ALA A 2 -11.40 3.24 -0.82
CA ALA A 2 -12.40 2.26 -0.36
C ALA A 2 -13.85 2.82 -0.32
N ALA A 3 -14.02 4.08 0.11
CA ALA A 3 -15.32 4.74 0.07
C ALA A 3 -15.86 4.88 -1.37
N GLU A 4 -15.01 5.29 -2.33
CA GLU A 4 -15.38 5.36 -3.75
C GLU A 4 -15.81 4.01 -4.31
N LEU A 5 -15.03 2.94 -4.03
CA LEU A 5 -15.37 1.58 -4.46
C LEU A 5 -16.73 1.13 -3.93
N ARG A 6 -17.03 1.41 -2.64
CA ARG A 6 -18.34 1.09 -2.06
C ARG A 6 -19.46 1.88 -2.73
N ARG A 7 -19.27 3.17 -3.00
CA ARG A 7 -20.27 3.99 -3.70
C ARG A 7 -20.52 3.48 -5.13
N ALA A 8 -19.50 2.92 -5.77
CA ALA A 8 -19.61 2.25 -7.07
C ALA A 8 -20.12 0.80 -6.99
N GLY A 9 -20.59 0.33 -5.83
CA GLY A 9 -21.17 -1.02 -5.65
C GLY A 9 -20.16 -2.14 -5.45
N THR A 10 -18.87 -1.83 -5.27
CA THR A 10 -17.82 -2.82 -4.98
C THR A 10 -17.57 -2.91 -3.47
N PRO A 11 -17.82 -4.06 -2.81
CA PRO A 11 -17.45 -4.25 -1.42
C PRO A 11 -15.94 -4.08 -1.23
N ALA A 12 -15.54 -3.13 -0.39
CA ALA A 12 -14.13 -2.84 -0.12
C ALA A 12 -13.92 -2.50 1.37
N GLY A 13 -12.79 -2.90 1.93
CA GLY A 13 -12.36 -2.59 3.30
C GLY A 13 -11.02 -1.86 3.30
N VAL A 14 -10.70 -1.15 4.39
CA VAL A 14 -9.34 -0.69 4.67
C VAL A 14 -8.84 -1.49 5.85
N ALA A 15 -7.63 -2.06 5.75
CA ALA A 15 -7.02 -2.84 6.80
C ALA A 15 -5.58 -2.39 7.03
N ALA A 16 -5.24 -2.03 8.27
CA ALA A 16 -3.89 -1.65 8.68
C ALA A 16 -3.04 -2.90 8.93
N VAL A 17 -2.68 -3.60 7.85
CA VAL A 17 -1.99 -4.90 7.92
C VAL A 17 -0.48 -4.80 7.90
N LEU A 18 0.09 -3.65 7.52
CA LEU A 18 1.53 -3.43 7.45
C LEU A 18 2.02 -2.60 8.63
N ARG A 19 3.20 -2.94 9.14
CA ARG A 19 3.95 -2.11 10.09
C ARG A 19 5.41 -2.03 9.71
N GLN A 20 6.06 -0.99 10.19
CA GLN A 20 7.50 -0.84 10.07
C GLN A 20 8.21 -1.77 11.07
N ARG A 21 9.12 -2.61 10.58
CA ARG A 21 9.91 -3.57 11.36
C ARG A 21 11.21 -2.97 11.89
N ARG A 22 11.78 -2.04 11.13
CA ARG A 22 13.07 -1.40 11.44
C ARG A 22 13.05 0.06 11.03
N ARG A 23 13.94 0.84 11.63
CA ARG A 23 14.17 2.21 11.20
C ARG A 23 14.67 2.24 9.74
N VAL A 24 14.15 3.20 9.00
CA VAL A 24 14.55 3.53 7.62
C VAL A 24 15.33 4.83 7.70
N ALA A 25 16.46 4.91 6.99
CA ALA A 25 17.25 6.14 6.95
C ALA A 25 16.47 7.24 6.22
N ASP A 26 16.84 8.50 6.46
CA ASP A 26 16.27 9.62 5.69
C ASP A 26 16.45 9.38 4.18
N GLN A 27 15.41 9.66 3.42
CA GLN A 27 15.35 9.43 1.97
C GLN A 27 15.64 10.68 1.15
N SER A 28 15.90 11.80 1.83
CA SER A 28 16.39 13.04 1.24
C SER A 28 17.69 12.79 0.47
N GLY A 29 17.73 13.19 -0.80
CA GLY A 29 18.90 13.02 -1.66
C GLY A 29 19.17 11.60 -2.19
N LEU A 30 18.41 10.58 -1.78
CA LEU A 30 18.62 9.21 -2.27
C LEU A 30 18.12 9.01 -3.71
N GLY A 31 18.86 8.22 -4.49
CA GLY A 31 18.41 7.72 -5.79
C GLY A 31 17.39 6.57 -5.65
N ALA A 32 16.78 6.13 -6.76
CA ALA A 32 15.78 5.06 -6.74
C ALA A 32 16.34 3.71 -6.22
N GLY A 33 17.58 3.37 -6.59
CA GLY A 33 18.25 2.16 -6.11
C GLY A 33 18.47 2.18 -4.59
N ASP A 34 19.01 3.29 -4.08
CA ASP A 34 19.28 3.47 -2.64
C ASP A 34 17.99 3.51 -1.84
N ARG A 35 16.92 4.13 -2.36
CA ARG A 35 15.60 4.09 -1.73
C ARG A 35 15.07 2.66 -1.61
N ARG A 36 15.21 1.84 -2.66
CA ARG A 36 14.81 0.43 -2.63
C ARG A 36 15.62 -0.36 -1.60
N ALA A 37 16.94 -0.17 -1.56
CA ALA A 37 17.79 -0.82 -0.55
C ALA A 37 17.44 -0.37 0.88
N ASN A 38 17.23 0.93 1.08
CA ASN A 38 16.85 1.51 2.37
C ASN A 38 15.49 0.99 2.86
N LEU A 39 14.55 0.69 1.96
CA LEU A 39 13.24 0.13 2.29
C LEU A 39 13.18 -1.40 2.31
N ALA A 40 14.11 -2.11 1.69
CA ALA A 40 14.07 -3.57 1.63
C ALA A 40 14.01 -4.20 3.04
N GLY A 41 12.98 -5.00 3.30
CA GLY A 41 12.75 -5.62 4.61
C GLY A 41 12.29 -4.66 5.71
N ALA A 42 11.98 -3.41 5.39
CA ALA A 42 11.52 -2.42 6.35
C ALA A 42 10.06 -2.61 6.77
N LEU A 43 9.24 -3.25 5.92
CA LEU A 43 7.84 -3.53 6.21
C LEU A 43 7.62 -5.01 6.50
N GLN A 44 6.65 -5.26 7.36
CA GLN A 44 6.12 -6.60 7.62
C GLN A 44 4.63 -6.56 7.86
N VAL A 45 3.96 -7.70 7.67
CA VAL A 45 2.57 -7.85 8.10
C VAL A 45 2.50 -7.96 9.63
N VAL A 46 1.47 -7.36 10.23
CA VAL A 46 1.18 -7.46 11.66
C VAL A 46 0.74 -8.88 12.02
N ALA A 47 0.98 -9.31 13.27
CA ALA A 47 0.55 -10.62 13.73
C ALA A 47 -0.99 -10.76 13.55
N GLY A 48 -1.42 -11.87 12.93
CA GLY A 48 -2.83 -12.11 12.62
C GLY A 48 -3.39 -11.35 11.42
N GLY A 49 -2.59 -10.47 10.78
CA GLY A 49 -2.97 -9.73 9.57
C GLY A 49 -3.07 -10.59 8.31
N GLY A 50 -2.37 -11.73 8.27
CA GLY A 50 -2.42 -12.72 7.18
C GLY A 50 -3.85 -13.18 6.85
N ARG A 51 -4.66 -13.43 7.89
CA ARG A 51 -6.07 -13.81 7.75
C ARG A 51 -6.91 -12.79 6.99
N LEU A 52 -6.58 -11.50 7.08
CA LEU A 52 -7.29 -10.44 6.34
C LEU A 52 -6.86 -10.38 4.87
N LEU A 53 -5.68 -10.89 4.55
CA LEU A 53 -5.15 -10.95 3.17
C LEU A 53 -5.70 -12.15 2.39
N GLY A 54 -6.15 -13.20 3.08
CA GLY A 54 -6.73 -14.41 2.47
C GLY A 54 -8.18 -14.27 2.01
N THR A 55 -8.88 -13.18 2.36
CA THR A 55 -10.32 -13.03 2.12
C THR A 55 -10.69 -12.38 0.78
N GLY A 56 -9.70 -12.02 -0.05
CA GLY A 56 -9.99 -11.44 -1.37
C GLY A 56 -8.81 -10.78 -2.07
N ARG A 57 -9.13 -9.87 -2.99
CA ARG A 57 -8.13 -9.09 -3.75
C ARG A 57 -7.56 -7.98 -2.86
N VAL A 58 -6.25 -7.90 -2.80
CA VAL A 58 -5.54 -6.87 -2.04
C VAL A 58 -5.15 -5.74 -2.98
N VAL A 59 -5.50 -4.51 -2.60
CA VAL A 59 -5.08 -3.29 -3.28
C VAL A 59 -4.18 -2.47 -2.36
N LEU A 60 -2.91 -2.33 -2.74
CA LEU A 60 -1.98 -1.40 -2.07
C LEU A 60 -2.21 0.00 -2.61
N VAL A 61 -2.40 0.98 -1.72
CA VAL A 61 -2.58 2.39 -2.06
C VAL A 61 -1.52 3.21 -1.35
N ASP A 62 -0.88 4.10 -2.09
CA ASP A 62 0.08 5.09 -1.61
C ASP A 62 -0.40 6.46 -2.07
N ASP A 63 -0.22 7.49 -1.24
CA ASP A 63 -0.64 8.87 -1.54
C ASP A 63 0.40 9.60 -2.40
N LEU A 64 1.67 9.20 -2.30
CA LEU A 64 2.77 9.77 -3.07
C LEU A 64 3.63 8.68 -3.73
N LEU A 65 3.52 8.58 -5.05
CA LEU A 65 4.43 7.74 -5.83
C LEU A 65 5.60 8.56 -6.37
N THR A 66 6.80 8.30 -5.86
CA THR A 66 8.06 8.83 -6.43
C THR A 66 8.81 7.74 -7.20
N THR A 67 9.28 6.71 -6.50
CA THR A 67 10.08 5.61 -7.06
C THR A 67 9.39 4.26 -6.99
N GLY A 68 8.24 4.18 -6.34
CA GLY A 68 7.54 2.91 -6.08
C GLY A 68 8.21 1.99 -5.07
N ALA A 69 9.33 2.39 -4.46
CA ALA A 69 10.07 1.56 -3.51
C ALA A 69 9.22 1.17 -2.29
N SER A 70 8.39 2.07 -1.77
CA SER A 70 7.47 1.81 -0.65
C SER A 70 6.43 0.74 -1.00
N LEU A 71 5.79 0.87 -2.17
CA LEU A 71 4.81 -0.10 -2.67
C LEU A 71 5.43 -1.46 -2.97
N ALA A 72 6.63 -1.49 -3.56
CA ALA A 72 7.34 -2.73 -3.84
C ALA A 72 7.68 -3.49 -2.55
N GLU A 73 8.14 -2.77 -1.51
CA GLU A 73 8.40 -3.36 -0.20
C GLU A 73 7.12 -3.83 0.49
N ALA A 74 6.02 -3.07 0.38
CA ALA A 74 4.72 -3.46 0.90
C ALA A 74 4.20 -4.75 0.24
N ALA A 75 4.32 -4.87 -1.09
CA ALA A 75 3.95 -6.06 -1.84
C ALA A 75 4.78 -7.27 -1.40
N ARG A 76 6.11 -7.11 -1.30
CA ARG A 76 7.01 -8.15 -0.79
C ARG A 76 6.60 -8.63 0.60
N ALA A 77 6.28 -7.72 1.51
CA ALA A 77 5.86 -8.06 2.87
C ALA A 77 4.55 -8.85 2.91
N ILE A 78 3.58 -8.49 2.04
CA ILE A 78 2.30 -9.18 1.90
C ILE A 78 2.48 -10.57 1.31
N ASP A 79 3.26 -10.71 0.24
CA ASP A 79 3.51 -12.01 -0.38
C ASP A 79 4.21 -12.97 0.60
N HIS A 80 5.21 -12.48 1.33
CA HIS A 80 5.91 -13.28 2.35
C HIS A 80 4.98 -13.76 3.49
N ALA A 81 3.98 -12.96 3.86
CA ALA A 81 3.02 -13.33 4.90
C ALA A 81 1.88 -14.24 4.40
N ALA A 82 1.66 -14.29 3.08
CA ALA A 82 0.59 -15.05 2.47
C ALA A 82 1.02 -16.48 2.05
N GLU A 83 2.32 -16.76 1.98
CA GLU A 83 2.88 -18.09 1.69
C GLU A 83 2.36 -19.23 2.60
N PRO A 84 2.15 -19.05 3.93
CA PRO A 84 1.71 -20.14 4.80
C PRO A 84 0.19 -20.43 4.76
N GLU A 85 -0.65 -19.50 4.27
CA GLU A 85 -2.13 -19.54 4.42
C GLU A 85 -2.90 -19.48 3.07
N ARG A 86 -2.23 -19.46 1.91
CA ARG A 86 -2.88 -19.30 0.60
C ARG A 86 -3.52 -20.59 0.07
N THR A 87 -4.86 -20.67 0.12
CA THR A 87 -5.67 -21.69 -0.60
C THR A 87 -6.37 -21.13 -1.86
N GLY A 88 -5.96 -19.95 -2.37
CA GLY A 88 -6.56 -19.34 -3.57
C GLY A 88 -5.65 -18.29 -4.24
N PRO A 89 -6.03 -17.76 -5.42
CA PRO A 89 -5.22 -16.79 -6.16
C PRO A 89 -5.25 -15.42 -5.46
N GLY A 90 -4.43 -15.27 -4.43
CA GLY A 90 -4.16 -13.99 -3.78
C GLY A 90 -3.31 -13.10 -4.69
N VAL A 91 -3.91 -12.53 -5.74
CA VAL A 91 -3.21 -11.56 -6.58
C VAL A 91 -3.18 -10.23 -5.84
N CYS A 92 -2.01 -9.88 -5.30
CA CYS A 92 -1.77 -8.52 -4.82
C CYS A 92 -1.68 -7.61 -6.04
N ARG A 93 -2.63 -6.69 -6.20
CA ARG A 93 -2.60 -5.66 -7.25
C ARG A 93 -2.26 -4.34 -6.59
N ALA A 94 -1.18 -3.68 -6.98
CA ALA A 94 -0.90 -2.34 -6.49
C ALA A 94 -1.68 -1.32 -7.33
N ALA A 95 -2.28 -0.32 -6.68
CA ALA A 95 -2.90 0.80 -7.37
C ALA A 95 -2.52 2.09 -6.64
N VAL A 96 -1.83 2.99 -7.34
CA VAL A 96 -1.50 4.31 -6.81
C VAL A 96 -2.66 5.25 -7.09
N VAL A 97 -3.14 5.93 -6.05
CA VAL A 97 -4.04 7.06 -6.22
C VAL A 97 -3.28 8.30 -5.76
N ALA A 98 -2.48 8.85 -6.68
CA ALA A 98 -1.87 10.16 -6.45
C ALA A 98 -2.95 11.21 -6.68
N VAL A 99 -3.33 11.92 -5.62
CA VAL A 99 -4.20 13.08 -5.72
C VAL A 99 -3.30 14.30 -5.62
N SER A 100 -3.14 15.06 -6.71
CA SER A 100 -2.35 16.28 -6.70
C SER A 100 -2.99 17.35 -5.80
N PRO A 101 -2.20 18.30 -5.26
CA PRO A 101 -2.74 19.43 -4.48
C PRO A 101 -3.88 20.19 -5.19
N SER A 102 -3.92 20.18 -6.53
CA SER A 102 -5.01 20.77 -7.32
C SER A 102 -6.38 20.11 -7.12
N ALA A 103 -6.47 18.93 -6.50
CA ALA A 103 -7.76 18.37 -6.08
C ALA A 103 -8.41 19.14 -4.91
N PHE A 104 -7.65 19.99 -4.20
CA PHE A 104 -8.23 20.95 -3.25
C PHE A 104 -8.77 22.21 -3.94
N GLU A 105 -8.30 22.55 -5.15
CA GLU A 105 -8.78 23.73 -5.89
C GLU A 105 -10.14 23.49 -6.55
N ILE A 106 -10.43 22.25 -6.99
CA ILE A 106 -11.76 21.89 -7.53
C ILE A 106 -12.86 21.97 -6.44
N ASN A 107 -12.48 22.02 -5.16
CA ASN A 107 -13.41 22.18 -4.04
C ASN A 107 -13.48 23.63 -3.48
N ARG A 108 -12.89 24.62 -4.18
CA ARG A 108 -13.16 26.04 -3.94
C ARG A 108 -14.23 26.56 -4.91
N ASN A 109 -15.41 25.95 -4.90
CA ASN A 109 -16.62 26.69 -5.24
C ASN A 109 -16.97 27.56 -4.02
N TRP A 110 -16.39 28.75 -3.97
CA TRP A 110 -16.91 29.82 -3.13
C TRP A 110 -18.07 30.47 -3.89
N ASN A 111 -19.23 30.54 -3.21
CA ASN A 111 -20.28 31.52 -3.49
C ASN A 111 -19.71 32.94 -3.51
#